data_AF-A0A7C7JVW2-F1
#
_entry.id   AF-A0A7C7JVW2-F1
#
_cell.length_a   1.000
_cell.length_b   1.000
_cell.length_c   1.000
_cell.angle_alpha   90.00
_cell.angle_beta   90.00
_cell.angle_gamma   90.00
#
_symmetry.space_group_name_H-M   'P 1'
#
loop_
_entity.id
_entity.type
_entity.pdbx_description
1 polymer ?
#
loop_
_entity_poly.entity_id
_entity_poly.type
_entity_poly.pdbx_seq_one_letter_code
_entity_poly.pdbx_strand_id
1 'polypeptide(L)'
;VRREVAEVVAAVEQEEEGSSFRIEDRMSVLPTRAPEGSPLTSALSTAIRRVRGCEAELVASPGTYDQKHVSHIAGVDHCVAYGPGPLKEAHQPDESCAVDDLVTSAQVMALAVLELVG
;
A
#
# COMPACT_ATOMS: atom_id res chain seq x y z
N VAL A 1 -8.19 7.05 15.35
CA VAL A 1 -8.66 5.64 15.36
C VAL A 1 -8.64 4.99 16.75
N ARG A 2 -7.50 4.59 17.36
CA ARG A 2 -7.52 3.83 18.64
C ARG A 2 -8.36 4.49 19.75
N ARG A 3 -8.18 5.81 19.93
CA ARG A 3 -8.98 6.59 20.89
C ARG A 3 -10.47 6.55 20.55
N GLU A 4 -10.84 6.77 19.29
CA GLU A 4 -12.24 6.72 18.84
C GLU A 4 -12.86 5.33 19.09
N VAL A 5 -12.13 4.24 18.85
CA VAL A 5 -12.61 2.88 19.15
C VAL A 5 -12.84 2.72 20.65
N ALA A 6 -11.93 3.20 21.50
CA ALA A 6 -12.09 3.15 22.95
C ALA A 6 -13.29 3.99 23.43
N GLU A 7 -13.52 5.15 22.83
CA GLU A 7 -14.67 6.02 23.12
C GLU A 7 -16.00 5.33 22.75
N VAL A 8 -16.05 4.64 21.59
CA VAL A 8 -17.23 3.86 21.19
C VAL A 8 -17.50 2.70 22.15
N VAL A 9 -16.46 1.93 22.52
CA VAL A 9 -16.63 0.81 23.46
C VAL A 9 -17.08 1.31 24.83
N ALA A 10 -16.50 2.41 25.31
CA ALA A 10 -16.90 3.01 26.58
C ALA A 10 -18.36 3.49 26.56
N ALA A 11 -18.84 4.03 25.44
CA ALA A 11 -20.24 4.42 25.30
C ALA A 11 -21.19 3.20 25.40
N VAL A 12 -20.85 2.09 24.74
CA VAL A 12 -21.64 0.85 24.78
C VAL A 12 -21.69 0.25 26.18
N GLU A 13 -20.58 0.29 26.95
CA GLU A 13 -20.57 -0.16 28.35
C GLU A 13 -21.49 0.63 29.27
N GLN A 14 -21.74 1.91 28.97
CA GLN A 14 -22.65 2.74 29.77
C GLN A 14 -24.13 2.48 29.45
N GLU A 15 -24.43 1.99 28.24
CA GLU A 15 -25.81 1.72 27.80
C GLU A 15 -26.31 0.34 28.25
N GLU A 16 -25.41 -0.64 28.39
CA GLU A 16 -25.75 -2.02 28.76
C GLU A 16 -25.30 -2.38 30.18
N GLU A 17 -26.25 -2.46 31.11
CA GLU A 17 -25.97 -2.91 32.48
C GLU A 17 -25.36 -4.32 32.50
N GLY A 18 -24.22 -4.47 33.18
CA GLY A 18 -23.53 -5.75 33.35
C GLY A 18 -22.54 -6.11 32.24
N SER A 19 -22.41 -5.30 31.20
CA SER A 19 -21.42 -5.48 30.13
C SER A 19 -20.03 -4.96 30.55
N SER A 20 -18.98 -5.68 30.18
CA SER A 20 -17.58 -5.27 30.34
C SER A 20 -16.73 -5.83 29.21
N PHE A 21 -15.89 -4.98 28.60
CA PHE A 21 -15.05 -5.31 27.47
C PHE A 21 -13.57 -5.08 27.77
N ARG A 22 -12.72 -5.78 27.03
CA ARG A 22 -11.27 -5.57 27.01
C ARG A 22 -10.82 -5.38 25.58
N ILE A 23 -10.15 -4.25 25.31
CA ILE A 23 -9.53 -3.97 24.01
C ILE A 23 -8.07 -4.41 24.05
N GLU A 24 -7.64 -5.19 23.05
CA GLU A 24 -6.25 -5.59 22.86
C GLU A 24 -5.83 -5.41 21.41
N ASP A 25 -4.79 -4.61 21.18
CA ASP A 25 -4.23 -4.39 19.86
C ASP A 25 -3.35 -5.58 19.45
N ARG A 26 -3.75 -6.30 18.39
CA ARG A 26 -2.97 -7.44 17.85
C ARG A 26 -1.94 -7.03 16.82
N MET A 27 -2.28 -6.07 15.97
CA MET A 27 -1.42 -5.54 14.92
C MET A 27 -1.69 -4.05 14.77
N SER A 28 -0.64 -3.24 14.87
CA SER A 28 -0.68 -1.80 14.59
C SER A 28 0.32 -1.49 13.49
N VAL A 29 -0.16 -0.86 12.42
CA VAL A 29 0.67 -0.48 11.27
C VAL A 29 0.66 1.03 11.14
N LEU A 30 1.85 1.62 11.14
CA LEU A 30 2.01 3.04 10.84
C LEU A 30 1.95 3.28 9.33
N PRO A 31 1.36 4.40 8.88
CA PRO A 31 1.40 4.78 7.49
C PRO A 31 2.84 5.06 7.08
N THR A 32 3.14 4.78 5.82
CA THR A 32 4.46 5.06 5.22
C THR A 32 4.28 5.54 3.79
N ARG A 33 5.21 6.38 3.34
CA ARG A 33 5.22 6.97 2.01
C ARG A 33 6.67 7.23 1.61
N ALA A 34 7.02 6.93 0.36
CA ALA A 34 8.30 7.34 -0.18
C ALA A 34 8.47 8.88 -0.13
N PRO A 35 9.70 9.40 0.02
CA PRO A 35 9.97 10.83 0.04
C PRO A 35 9.43 11.55 -1.21
N GLU A 36 9.05 12.81 -1.05
CA GLU A 36 8.76 13.68 -2.19
C GLU A 36 9.98 13.80 -3.10
N GLY A 37 9.76 13.76 -4.42
CA GLY A 37 10.84 13.75 -5.40
C GLY A 37 11.69 12.48 -5.40
N SER A 38 11.22 11.37 -4.80
CA SER A 38 11.94 10.09 -4.84
C SER A 38 12.33 9.70 -6.28
N PRO A 39 13.61 9.39 -6.54
CA PRO A 39 14.05 8.95 -7.87
C PRO A 39 13.34 7.65 -8.30
N LEU A 40 13.00 6.77 -7.35
CA LEU A 40 12.24 5.54 -7.62
C LEU A 40 10.85 5.85 -8.19
N THR A 41 10.10 6.76 -7.55
CA THR A 41 8.76 7.16 -7.99
C THR A 41 8.81 7.82 -9.37
N SER A 42 9.82 8.65 -9.63
CA SER A 42 10.03 9.31 -10.92
C SER A 42 10.38 8.31 -12.04
N ALA A 43 11.25 7.33 -11.74
CA ALA A 43 11.62 6.28 -12.69
C ALA A 43 10.41 5.40 -13.05
N LEU A 44 9.63 4.96 -12.05
CA LEU A 44 8.38 4.22 -12.26
C LEU A 44 7.37 5.04 -13.07
N SER A 45 7.17 6.32 -12.75
CA SER A 45 6.22 7.17 -13.47
C SER A 45 6.59 7.32 -14.95
N THR A 46 7.89 7.52 -15.24
CA THR A 46 8.40 7.58 -16.61
C THR A 46 8.24 6.26 -17.35
N ALA A 47 8.55 5.14 -16.69
CA ALA A 47 8.39 3.80 -17.26
C ALA A 47 6.92 3.47 -17.54
N ILE A 48 6.01 3.79 -16.63
CA ILE A 48 4.55 3.63 -16.82
C ILE A 48 4.10 4.44 -18.03
N ARG A 49 4.48 5.71 -18.14
CA ARG A 49 4.15 6.54 -19.30
C ARG A 49 4.66 5.94 -20.61
N ARG A 50 5.87 5.41 -20.61
CA ARG A 50 6.48 4.80 -21.80
C ARG A 50 5.79 3.51 -22.24
N VAL A 51 5.39 2.65 -21.30
CA VAL A 51 4.79 1.35 -21.61
C VAL A 51 3.28 1.48 -21.87
N ARG A 52 2.57 2.29 -21.09
CA ARG A 52 1.11 2.40 -21.12
C ARG A 52 0.57 3.63 -21.86
N GLY A 53 1.42 4.63 -22.16
CA GLY A 53 1.00 5.86 -22.82
C GLY A 53 0.16 6.81 -21.95
N CYS A 54 0.10 6.59 -20.64
CA CYS A 54 -0.66 7.40 -19.69
C CYS A 54 0.19 7.82 -18.48
N GLU A 55 -0.20 8.91 -17.83
CA GLU A 55 0.44 9.35 -16.58
C GLU A 55 0.20 8.34 -15.45
N ALA A 56 1.20 8.17 -14.60
CA ALA A 56 1.07 7.36 -13.39
C ALA A 56 0.33 8.16 -12.30
N GLU A 57 -0.52 7.47 -11.54
CA GLU A 57 -1.17 8.05 -10.37
C GLU A 57 -0.40 7.66 -9.09
N LEU A 58 -0.23 8.63 -8.18
CA LEU A 58 0.30 8.38 -6.85
C LEU A 58 -0.85 8.16 -5.89
N VAL A 59 -1.14 6.90 -5.60
CA VAL A 59 -2.31 6.50 -4.82
C VAL A 59 -1.91 6.11 -3.40
N ALA A 60 -2.66 6.61 -2.41
CA ALA A 60 -2.61 6.09 -1.06
C ALA A 60 -3.53 4.85 -0.96
N SER A 61 -2.96 3.72 -0.59
CA SER A 61 -3.74 2.50 -0.36
C SER A 61 -4.17 2.41 1.10
N PRO A 62 -5.43 2.03 1.40
CA PRO A 62 -5.86 1.72 2.76
C PRO A 62 -5.33 0.36 3.25
N GLY A 63 -4.74 -0.44 2.35
CA GLY A 63 -4.09 -1.71 2.69
C GLY A 63 -2.70 -1.51 3.30
N THR A 64 -2.20 -2.54 3.97
CA THR A 64 -0.81 -2.59 4.44
C THR A 64 0.05 -3.40 3.47
N TYR A 65 1.26 -2.91 3.19
CA TYR A 65 2.28 -3.62 2.42
C TYR A 65 3.55 -3.78 3.25
N ASP A 66 4.43 -4.68 2.83
CA ASP A 66 5.73 -4.89 3.48
C ASP A 66 6.73 -3.75 3.24
N GLN A 67 6.39 -2.78 2.39
CA GLN A 67 7.12 -1.52 2.24
C GLN A 67 7.39 -0.85 3.60
N LYS A 68 6.48 -1.00 4.58
CA LYS A 68 6.63 -0.48 5.94
C LYS A 68 7.83 -1.08 6.67
N HIS A 69 8.13 -2.36 6.45
CA HIS A 69 9.27 -3.02 7.07
C HIS A 69 10.56 -2.57 6.41
N VAL A 70 10.56 -2.44 5.07
CA VAL A 70 11.71 -1.97 4.30
C VAL A 70 12.10 -0.53 4.68
N SER A 71 11.11 0.37 4.80
CA SER A 71 11.38 1.75 5.24
C SER A 71 11.69 1.81 6.74
N HIS A 72 10.82 1.32 7.62
CA HIS A 72 10.96 1.58 9.06
C HIS A 72 12.01 0.71 9.78
N ILE A 73 12.27 -0.50 9.29
CA ILE A 73 13.24 -1.42 9.92
C ILE A 73 14.58 -1.36 9.21
N ALA A 74 14.57 -1.41 7.87
CA ALA A 74 15.81 -1.43 7.09
C ALA A 74 16.33 -0.02 6.71
N GLY A 75 15.55 1.04 6.93
CA GLY A 75 15.96 2.42 6.64
C GLY A 75 16.02 2.75 5.14
N VAL A 76 15.29 1.99 4.30
CA VAL A 76 15.25 2.20 2.85
C VAL A 76 13.96 2.94 2.49
N ASP A 77 14.01 4.26 2.53
CA ASP A 77 12.83 5.12 2.37
C ASP A 77 12.32 5.26 0.93
N HIS A 78 13.20 5.03 -0.06
CA HIS A 78 12.80 4.96 -1.47
C HIS A 78 12.20 3.58 -1.77
N CYS A 79 11.03 3.31 -1.21
CA CYS A 79 10.30 2.06 -1.35
C CYS A 79 8.82 2.34 -1.60
N VAL A 80 8.23 1.68 -2.60
CA VAL A 80 6.82 1.81 -2.96
C VAL A 80 6.22 0.43 -3.28
N ALA A 81 4.91 0.29 -3.10
CA ALA A 81 4.15 -0.82 -3.66
C ALA A 81 3.79 -0.50 -5.12
N TYR A 82 4.18 -1.38 -6.04
CA TYR A 82 3.81 -1.32 -7.46
C TYR A 82 3.66 -2.75 -7.98
N GLY A 83 2.63 -3.00 -8.78
CA GLY A 83 2.39 -4.32 -9.35
C GLY A 83 1.18 -4.38 -10.27
N PRO A 84 0.96 -5.55 -10.90
CA PRO A 84 -0.13 -5.79 -11.83
C PRO A 84 -1.44 -6.16 -11.11
N GLY A 85 -2.54 -6.09 -11.86
CA GLY A 85 -3.84 -6.57 -11.42
C GLY A 85 -4.69 -5.52 -10.68
N PRO A 86 -6.01 -5.75 -10.62
CA PRO A 86 -6.97 -4.83 -10.02
C PRO A 86 -6.99 -4.98 -8.49
N LEU A 87 -6.50 -3.96 -7.77
CA LEU A 87 -6.49 -3.97 -6.29
C LEU A 87 -7.87 -4.21 -5.67
N LYS A 88 -8.95 -3.79 -6.32
CA LYS A 88 -10.33 -3.99 -5.86
C LYS A 88 -10.77 -5.46 -5.80
N GLU A 89 -10.10 -6.35 -6.53
CA GLU A 89 -10.41 -7.79 -6.57
C GLU A 89 -9.59 -8.57 -5.54
N ALA A 90 -8.58 -7.94 -4.93
CA ALA A 90 -7.77 -8.59 -3.90
C ALA A 90 -8.65 -9.09 -2.74
N HIS A 91 -8.46 -10.35 -2.36
CA HIS A 91 -9.24 -11.05 -1.32
C HIS A 91 -10.73 -11.26 -1.66
N GLN A 92 -11.13 -11.07 -2.91
CA GLN A 92 -12.49 -11.38 -3.38
C GLN A 92 -12.54 -12.74 -4.07
N PRO A 93 -13.72 -13.39 -4.16
CA PRO A 93 -13.90 -14.52 -5.07
C PRO A 93 -13.53 -14.15 -6.50
N ASP A 94 -13.05 -15.14 -7.26
CA ASP A 94 -12.64 -14.98 -8.66
C ASP A 94 -11.55 -13.91 -8.89
N GLU A 95 -10.72 -13.63 -7.87
CA GLU A 95 -9.55 -12.77 -7.99
C GLU A 95 -8.68 -13.22 -9.18
N SER A 96 -8.37 -12.28 -10.06
CA SER A 96 -7.65 -12.55 -11.29
C SER A 96 -6.62 -11.46 -11.61
N CYS A 97 -5.66 -11.80 -12.45
CA CYS A 97 -4.70 -10.85 -13.00
C CYS A 97 -4.54 -11.14 -14.48
N ALA A 98 -4.74 -10.14 -15.33
CA ALA A 98 -4.56 -10.30 -16.76
C ALA A 98 -3.09 -10.57 -17.08
N VAL A 99 -2.83 -11.50 -18.01
CA VAL A 99 -1.46 -11.78 -18.46
C VAL A 99 -0.80 -10.53 -19.03
N ASP A 100 -1.56 -9.69 -19.75
CA ASP A 100 -1.06 -8.43 -20.28
C ASP A 100 -0.67 -7.43 -19.19
N ASP A 101 -1.36 -7.42 -18.04
CA ASP A 101 -0.98 -6.61 -16.88
C ASP A 101 0.33 -7.12 -16.28
N LEU A 102 0.49 -8.45 -16.13
CA LEU A 102 1.75 -9.06 -15.68
C LEU A 102 2.92 -8.64 -16.58
N VAL A 103 2.76 -8.78 -17.90
CA VAL A 103 3.78 -8.43 -18.89
C VAL A 103 4.09 -6.92 -18.86
N THR A 104 3.05 -6.08 -18.79
CA THR A 104 3.18 -4.62 -18.70
C THR A 104 3.95 -4.21 -17.44
N SER A 105 3.57 -4.75 -16.27
CA SER A 105 4.27 -4.45 -15.02
C SER A 105 5.71 -4.94 -15.04
N ALA A 106 5.99 -6.10 -15.65
CA ALA A 106 7.37 -6.58 -15.82
C ALA A 106 8.20 -5.62 -16.68
N GLN A 107 7.65 -5.13 -17.80
CA GLN A 107 8.32 -4.13 -18.65
C GLN A 107 8.58 -2.82 -17.90
N VAL A 108 7.60 -2.33 -17.13
CA VAL A 108 7.75 -1.12 -16.31
C VAL A 108 8.85 -1.30 -15.27
N MET A 109 8.84 -2.41 -14.52
CA MET A 109 9.87 -2.70 -13.52
C MET A 109 11.25 -2.81 -14.17
N ALA A 110 11.37 -3.48 -15.32
CA ALA A 110 12.63 -3.59 -16.04
C ALA A 110 13.18 -2.22 -16.48
N LEU A 111 12.32 -1.36 -17.04
CA LEU A 111 12.73 0.00 -17.45
C LEU A 111 13.09 0.88 -16.26
N ALA A 112 12.35 0.79 -15.15
CA ALA A 112 12.66 1.54 -13.94
C ALA A 112 13.99 1.10 -13.31
N VAL A 113 14.26 -0.21 -13.29
CA VAL A 113 15.57 -0.74 -12.87
C VAL A 113 16.66 -0.22 -13.80
N LEU A 114 16.50 -0.34 -15.12
CA LEU A 114 17.48 0.15 -16.10
C LEU A 114 17.80 1.64 -15.91
N GLU A 115 16.79 2.47 -15.66
CA GLU A 115 16.98 3.91 -15.39
C GLU A 115 17.77 4.15 -14.09
N LEU A 116 17.51 3.37 -13.05
CA LEU A 116 18.09 3.57 -11.73
C LEU A 116 19.50 2.98 -11.57
N VAL A 117 19.81 1.89 -12.30
CA VAL A 117 21.07 1.15 -12.11
C VAL A 117 21.90 0.92 -13.39
N GLY A 118 21.39 1.27 -14.58
CA GLY A 118 22.05 1.05 -15.88
C GLY A 118 21.59 -0.21 -16.60
#